data_AF-A0A1M5TG21-F1
#
_entry.id   AF-A0A1M5TG21-F1
#
_cell.length_a   1.000
_cell.length_b   1.000
_cell.length_c   1.000
_cell.angle_alpha   90.00
_cell.angle_beta   90.00
_cell.angle_gamma   90.00
#
_symmetry.space_group_name_H-M   'P 1'
#
loop_
_entity.id
_entity.type
_entity.pdbx_description
1 polymer ?
#
loop_
_entity_poly.entity_id
_entity_poly.type
_entity_poly.pdbx_seq_one_letter_code
_entity_poly.pdbx_strand_id
1 'polypeptide(L)'
;MLTLEETKRYLKIDFEDDDEDIESFIEAAEAYIDSMVGIFYKADEKAVKLAILLQKKLVNDMYENRNTEIPSNTKQDRIVTSILDKLSNYEEA
;
A
#
# COMPACT_ATOMS: atom_id res chain seq x y z
N MET A 1 7.89 5.04 -6.36
CA MET A 1 6.85 5.69 -5.55
C MET A 1 5.57 5.66 -6.35
N LEU A 2 4.44 5.33 -5.72
CA LEU A 2 3.13 5.30 -6.36
C LEU A 2 2.60 6.73 -6.52
N THR A 3 2.05 7.08 -7.69
CA THR A 3 1.45 8.41 -7.90
C THR A 3 -0.05 8.43 -7.62
N LEU A 4 -0.58 9.61 -7.34
CA LEU A 4 -2.02 9.85 -7.19
C LEU A 4 -2.80 9.34 -8.42
N GLU A 5 -2.37 9.70 -9.64
CA GLU A 5 -3.02 9.23 -10.87
C GLU A 5 -3.02 7.70 -11.03
N GLU A 6 -1.90 7.03 -10.69
CA GLU A 6 -1.85 5.57 -10.72
C GLU A 6 -2.83 4.93 -9.72
N THR A 7 -2.98 5.57 -8.57
CA THR A 7 -3.88 5.12 -7.51
C THR A 7 -5.33 5.35 -7.91
N LYS A 8 -5.69 6.52 -8.44
CA LYS A 8 -7.01 6.82 -8.99
C LYS A 8 -7.40 5.85 -10.09
N ARG A 9 -6.48 5.54 -11.02
CA ARG A 9 -6.68 4.52 -12.06
C ARG A 9 -6.93 3.13 -11.47
N TYR A 10 -6.25 2.79 -10.37
CA TYR A 10 -6.43 1.51 -9.67
C TYR A 10 -7.79 1.43 -8.95
N LEU A 11 -8.18 2.49 -8.26
CA LEU A 11 -9.45 2.63 -7.53
C LEU A 11 -10.66 2.89 -8.45
N LYS A 12 -10.41 3.19 -9.74
CA LYS A 12 -11.42 3.59 -10.73
C LYS A 12 -12.17 4.87 -10.32
N ILE A 13 -11.42 5.84 -9.81
CA ILE A 13 -11.91 7.17 -9.43
C ILE A 13 -11.62 8.14 -10.58
N ASP A 14 -12.66 8.73 -11.14
CA ASP A 14 -12.58 9.71 -12.23
C ASP A 14 -12.79 11.17 -11.75
N PHE A 15 -13.09 11.37 -10.47
CA PHE A 15 -13.31 12.68 -9.85
C PHE A 15 -12.13 13.09 -8.97
N GLU A 16 -12.07 14.37 -8.59
CA GLU A 16 -10.94 14.98 -7.87
C GLU A 16 -11.25 15.28 -6.39
N ASP A 17 -12.51 15.10 -5.95
CA ASP A 17 -12.95 15.37 -4.58
C ASP A 17 -12.16 14.59 -3.51
N ASP A 18 -11.70 13.37 -3.84
CA ASP A 18 -10.97 12.50 -2.91
C ASP A 18 -9.44 12.60 -3.08
N ASP A 19 -8.92 13.51 -3.91
CA ASP A 19 -7.49 13.54 -4.23
C ASP A 19 -6.61 13.78 -2.99
N GLU A 20 -7.01 14.70 -2.10
CA GLU A 20 -6.30 14.97 -0.84
C GLU A 20 -6.27 13.75 0.09
N ASP A 21 -7.36 12.98 0.09
CA ASP A 21 -7.51 11.79 0.92
C ASP A 21 -6.70 10.61 0.37
N ILE A 22 -6.71 10.45 -0.96
CA ILE A 22 -5.90 9.45 -1.64
C ILE A 22 -4.41 9.76 -1.46
N GLU A 23 -3.98 11.01 -1.57
CA GLU A 23 -2.60 11.40 -1.26
C GLU A 23 -2.23 11.04 0.18
N SER A 24 -3.08 11.39 1.14
CA SER A 24 -2.89 11.05 2.56
C SER A 24 -2.77 9.53 2.77
N PHE A 25 -3.57 8.73 2.07
CA PHE A 25 -3.48 7.26 2.12
C PHE A 25 -2.20 6.73 1.48
N ILE A 26 -1.76 7.30 0.36
CA ILE A 26 -0.51 6.91 -0.31
C ILE A 26 0.68 7.14 0.63
N GLU A 27 0.74 8.31 1.28
CA GLU A 27 1.78 8.65 2.25
C GLU A 27 1.73 7.74 3.48
N ALA A 28 0.54 7.50 4.05
CA ALA A 28 0.37 6.61 5.19
C ALA A 28 0.77 5.16 4.86
N ALA A 29 0.38 4.65 3.68
CA ALA A 29 0.73 3.33 3.21
C ALA A 29 2.24 3.19 2.97
N GLU A 30 2.89 4.23 2.41
CA GLU A 30 4.35 4.24 2.26
C GLU A 30 5.06 4.20 3.61
N ALA A 31 4.67 5.07 4.54
CA ALA A 31 5.25 5.13 5.87
C ALA A 31 5.06 3.80 6.63
N TYR A 32 3.90 3.15 6.46
CA TYR A 32 3.63 1.83 7.04
C TYR A 32 4.57 0.76 6.47
N ILE A 33 4.77 0.73 5.15
CA ILE A 33 5.69 -0.21 4.50
C ILE A 33 7.12 0.05 4.95
N ASP A 34 7.61 1.30 4.88
CA ASP A 34 8.96 1.67 5.34
C ASP A 34 9.18 1.32 6.83
N SER A 35 8.16 1.50 7.68
CA SER A 35 8.22 1.11 9.10
C SER A 35 8.30 -0.41 9.29
N MET A 36 7.64 -1.19 8.43
CA MET A 36 7.53 -2.64 8.58
C MET A 36 8.65 -3.42 7.91
N VAL A 37 9.22 -2.92 6.81
CA VAL A 37 10.25 -3.63 6.01
C VAL A 37 11.55 -2.84 5.86
N GLY A 38 11.62 -1.61 6.37
CA GLY A 38 12.77 -0.72 6.22
C GLY A 38 12.88 -0.13 4.81
N ILE A 39 13.98 0.57 4.53
CA ILE A 39 14.24 1.22 3.23
C ILE A 39 15.00 0.32 2.24
N PHE A 40 15.44 -0.86 2.67
CA PHE A 40 16.32 -1.74 1.88
C PHE A 40 15.64 -2.32 0.64
N TYR A 41 14.33 -2.52 0.67
CA TYR A 41 13.57 -2.94 -0.52
C TYR A 41 13.68 -1.94 -1.68
N LYS A 42 14.02 -0.67 -1.41
CA LYS A 42 14.21 0.36 -2.44
C LYS A 42 15.45 0.11 -3.31
N ALA A 43 16.36 -0.77 -2.87
CA ALA A 43 17.55 -1.14 -3.63
C ALA A 43 17.30 -2.24 -4.68
N ASP A 44 16.23 -3.03 -4.56
CA ASP A 44 15.91 -4.12 -5.49
C ASP A 44 14.65 -3.81 -6.31
N GLU A 45 14.77 -3.82 -7.65
CA GLU A 45 13.66 -3.48 -8.55
C GLU A 45 12.44 -4.41 -8.39
N LYS A 46 12.66 -5.69 -8.06
CA LYS A 46 11.57 -6.64 -7.83
C LYS A 46 10.89 -6.37 -6.49
N ALA A 47 11.66 -6.04 -5.46
CA ALA A 47 11.14 -5.65 -4.17
C ALA A 47 10.34 -4.34 -4.24
N VAL A 48 10.80 -3.34 -4.99
CA VAL A 48 10.05 -2.11 -5.28
C VAL A 48 8.70 -2.42 -5.95
N LYS A 49 8.67 -3.31 -6.95
CA LYS A 49 7.42 -3.72 -7.61
C LYS A 49 6.43 -4.37 -6.64
N LEU A 50 6.92 -5.18 -5.71
CA LEU A 50 6.10 -5.81 -4.66
C LEU A 50 5.60 -4.77 -3.64
N ALA A 51 6.44 -3.84 -3.23
CA ALA A 51 6.07 -2.76 -2.32
C ALA A 51 5.01 -1.84 -2.95
N ILE A 52 5.12 -1.49 -4.23
CA ILE A 52 4.09 -0.71 -4.95
C ILE A 52 2.76 -1.48 -5.00
N LEU A 53 2.80 -2.79 -5.25
CA LEU A 53 1.59 -3.62 -5.26
C LEU A 53 0.92 -3.65 -3.87
N LEU A 54 1.75 -3.77 -2.82
CA LEU A 54 1.30 -3.73 -1.44
C LEU A 54 0.69 -2.36 -1.10
N GLN A 55 1.35 -1.27 -1.48
CA GLN A 55 0.87 0.10 -1.30
C GLN A 55 -0.49 0.30 -1.98
N LYS A 56 -0.66 -0.16 -3.23
CA LYS A 56 -1.96 -0.10 -3.94
C LYS A 56 -3.07 -0.83 -3.17
N LYS A 57 -2.79 -2.03 -2.63
CA LYS A 57 -3.76 -2.78 -1.81
C LYS A 57 -4.10 -2.06 -0.51
N LEU A 58 -3.11 -1.49 0.19
CA LEU A 58 -3.32 -0.75 1.43
C LEU A 58 -4.17 0.50 1.20
N VAL A 59 -3.83 1.29 0.19
CA VAL A 59 -4.60 2.51 -0.13
C VAL A 59 -6.03 2.16 -0.52
N ASN A 60 -6.22 1.09 -1.30
CA ASN A 60 -7.56 0.61 -1.63
C ASN A 60 -8.33 0.16 -0.39
N ASP A 61 -7.70 -0.58 0.52
CA ASP A 61 -8.33 -0.99 1.78
C ASP A 61 -8.69 0.21 2.67
N MET A 62 -7.80 1.21 2.79
CA MET A 62 -8.06 2.45 3.52
C MET A 62 -9.19 3.29 2.90
N TYR A 63 -9.25 3.32 1.56
CA TYR A 63 -10.28 4.04 0.82
C TYR A 63 -11.65 3.33 0.88
N GLU A 64 -11.69 2.00 0.74
CA GLU A 64 -12.93 1.21 0.84
C GLU A 64 -13.45 1.15 2.30
N ASN A 65 -12.56 1.01 3.28
CA ASN A 65 -12.90 0.94 4.71
C ASN A 65 -12.94 2.33 5.39
N ARG A 66 -13.14 3.41 4.62
CA ARG A 66 -13.29 4.76 5.17
C ARG A 66 -14.53 4.92 6.06
N ASN A 67 -15.50 4.01 5.93
CA ASN A 67 -16.60 3.84 6.88
C ASN A 67 -16.10 3.11 8.12
N THR A 68 -16.39 3.64 9.31
CA THR A 68 -16.02 3.11 10.64
C THR A 68 -16.48 1.68 10.97
N GLU A 69 -17.12 1.01 10.02
CA GLU A 69 -17.55 -0.38 10.12
C GLU A 69 -16.44 -1.25 9.57
N ILE A 70 -15.54 -1.74 10.44
CA ILE A 70 -14.64 -2.84 10.09
C ILE A 70 -15.55 -4.06 9.88
N PRO A 71 -15.78 -4.57 8.66
CA PRO A 71 -16.43 -5.86 8.54
C PRO A 71 -15.52 -6.86 9.25
N SER A 72 -16.04 -7.55 10.27
CA SER A 72 -15.30 -8.49 11.15
C SER A 72 -14.68 -9.70 10.43
N ASN A 73 -14.52 -9.65 9.11
CA ASN A 73 -14.07 -10.71 8.25
C ASN A 73 -13.14 -10.23 7.12
N THR A 74 -12.42 -9.11 7.31
CA THR A 74 -11.31 -8.74 6.42
C THR A 74 -10.26 -9.84 6.54
N LYS A 75 -10.37 -10.87 5.69
CA LYS A 75 -9.33 -11.88 5.52
C LYS A 75 -8.10 -11.12 5.10
N GLN A 76 -7.21 -10.86 6.06
CA GLN A 76 -5.93 -10.23 5.82
C GLN A 76 -5.29 -11.03 4.68
N ASP A 77 -5.21 -10.38 3.53
CA ASP A 77 -4.97 -11.06 2.26
C ASP A 77 -3.62 -11.78 2.43
N ARG A 78 -3.59 -13.11 2.37
CA ARG A 78 -2.39 -13.90 2.68
C ARG A 78 -1.18 -13.48 1.84
N ILE A 79 -1.47 -12.83 0.72
CA ILE A 79 -0.55 -12.17 -0.20
C ILE A 79 0.13 -10.96 0.46
N VAL A 80 -0.60 -10.10 1.19
CA VAL A 80 -0.04 -8.96 1.94
C VAL A 80 0.98 -9.43 2.97
N THR A 81 0.62 -10.43 3.78
CA THR A 81 1.55 -11.01 4.76
C THR A 81 2.77 -11.65 4.10
N SER A 82 2.57 -12.38 3.00
CA SER A 82 3.68 -13.00 2.24
C SER A 82 4.60 -11.97 1.59
N ILE A 83 4.06 -10.84 1.12
CA ILE A 83 4.85 -9.75 0.54
C ILE A 83 5.64 -9.04 1.64
N LEU A 84 4.99 -8.71 2.75
CA LEU A 84 5.64 -8.10 3.92
C LEU A 84 6.77 -8.98 4.45
N ASP A 85 6.53 -10.27 4.64
CA ASP A 85 7.56 -11.22 5.06
C ASP A 85 8.72 -11.26 4.07
N LYS A 86 8.41 -11.33 2.76
CA LYS A 86 9.45 -11.35 1.73
C LYS A 86 10.26 -10.06 1.64
N LEU A 87 9.64 -8.91 1.89
CA LEU A 87 10.29 -7.60 1.91
C LEU A 87 11.08 -7.39 3.21
N SER A 88 10.55 -7.83 4.36
CA SER A 88 11.21 -7.74 5.66
C SER A 88 12.44 -8.63 5.75
N ASN A 89 12.53 -9.69 4.94
CA ASN A 89 13.73 -10.51 4.80
C ASN A 89 14.83 -9.85 3.95
N TYR A 90 14.61 -8.66 3.36
CA TYR A 90 15.69 -7.82 2.85
C TYR A 90 16.34 -7.07 4.01
N GLU A 91 16.98 -7.81 4.90
CA GLU A 91 17.89 -7.21 5.90
C GLU A 91 19.29 -7.10 5.29
N GLU A 92 20.03 -6.08 5.73
CA GLU A 92 21.40 -5.76 5.32
C GLU A 92 22.28 -7.02 5.28
N ALA A 93 22.74 -7.41 4.09
CA ALA A 93 23.71 -8.48 3.85
C ALA A 93 25.11 -7.90 3.61
#